data_AF-A0A9P1N496-F1
#
_entry.id   AF-A0A9P1N496-F1
#
_cell.length_a   1.000
_cell.length_b   1.000
_cell.length_c   1.000
_cell.angle_alpha   90.00
_cell.angle_beta   90.00
_cell.angle_gamma   90.00
#
_symmetry.space_group_name_H-M   'P 1'
#
loop_
_entity.id
_entity.type
_entity.pdbx_description
1 polymer ?
#
loop_
_entity_poly.entity_id
_entity_poly.type
_entity_poly.pdbx_seq_one_letter_code
_entity_poly.pdbx_strand_id
1 'polypeptide(L)'
;MNISEYRSVNSFFIWKSFVFYHYAIIIIYALSVFIIFPIFVHFTKINREKDEQSSIYAITHHLYKITVVSQFTITLTAVSVIIVMFFLGEFEKIGGIVYLAYFIVVLSIVILYIFNQIVVPIQNLLIFLLALQRFLLYFYPNSEKYIVPSEKRFNVIMKWLYFISISASIFNFITKAQCVWSYLSASENISQCSYSIIVTVIYITLDLLVIFSSIFYICILISVRKITSMASEFMKTRPEKAILYQTLVLIIVKLLSVPLVIMVFIFITVGFEQTLTTNTVLDAVRCVA
;
A
#
# COMPACT_ATOMS: atom_id res chain seq x y z
N MET A 1 -37.10 21.00 18.06
CA MET A 1 -36.36 19.77 17.69
C MET A 1 -35.53 19.37 18.88
N ASN A 2 -35.81 18.22 19.50
CA ASN A 2 -35.11 17.78 20.71
C ASN A 2 -33.69 17.28 20.36
N ILE A 3 -32.74 17.45 21.28
CA ILE A 3 -31.32 17.07 21.10
C ILE A 3 -31.18 15.56 20.78
N SER A 4 -32.07 14.72 21.31
CA SER A 4 -32.15 13.28 21.01
C SER A 4 -32.54 12.99 19.57
N GLU A 5 -33.49 13.75 19.02
CA GLU A 5 -33.98 13.62 17.66
C GLU A 5 -32.92 14.08 16.66
N TYR A 6 -32.23 15.20 16.95
CA TYR A 6 -31.06 15.66 16.18
C TYR A 6 -29.91 14.66 16.19
N ARG A 7 -29.61 14.03 17.34
CA ARG A 7 -28.54 13.02 17.47
C ARG A 7 -28.87 11.75 16.67
N SER A 8 -30.14 11.34 16.62
CA SER A 8 -30.60 10.17 15.84
C SER A 8 -30.51 10.40 14.32
N VAL A 9 -30.93 11.57 13.84
CA VAL A 9 -30.88 11.93 12.41
C VAL A 9 -29.43 12.07 11.94
N ASN A 10 -28.56 12.67 12.77
CA ASN A 10 -27.14 12.81 12.45
C ASN A 10 -26.43 11.44 12.43
N SER A 11 -26.74 10.55 13.39
CA SER A 11 -26.22 9.17 13.41
C SER A 11 -26.64 8.37 12.16
N PHE A 12 -27.89 8.50 11.73
CA PHE A 12 -28.38 7.84 10.53
C PHE A 12 -27.70 8.35 9.25
N PHE A 13 -27.46 9.67 9.14
CA PHE A 13 -26.79 10.27 7.98
C PHE A 13 -25.31 9.88 7.90
N ILE A 14 -24.62 9.84 9.06
CA ILE A 14 -23.24 9.38 9.17
C ILE A 14 -23.14 7.91 8.75
N TRP A 15 -24.06 7.06 9.21
CA TRP A 15 -24.08 5.64 8.86
C TRP A 15 -24.30 5.40 7.36
N LYS A 16 -25.26 6.10 6.73
CA LYS A 16 -25.46 6.01 5.27
C LYS A 16 -24.23 6.47 4.48
N SER A 17 -23.59 7.56 4.92
CA SER A 17 -22.38 8.09 4.28
C SER A 17 -21.21 7.10 4.40
N PHE A 18 -21.07 6.46 5.57
CA PHE A 18 -20.09 5.41 5.82
C PHE A 18 -20.32 4.20 4.89
N VAL A 19 -21.55 3.69 4.81
CA VAL A 19 -21.91 2.57 3.93
C VAL A 19 -21.65 2.89 2.46
N PHE A 20 -22.05 4.08 1.99
CA PHE A 20 -21.77 4.53 0.62
C PHE A 20 -20.27 4.56 0.31
N TYR A 21 -19.47 5.11 1.22
CA TYR A 21 -18.01 5.16 1.09
C TYR A 21 -17.39 3.74 0.99
N HIS A 22 -17.91 2.79 1.76
CA HIS A 22 -17.46 1.38 1.73
C HIS A 22 -17.72 0.73 0.37
N TYR A 23 -18.93 0.89 -0.16
CA TYR A 23 -19.25 0.36 -1.49
C TYR A 23 -18.39 0.98 -2.59
N ALA A 24 -18.14 2.30 -2.53
CA ALA A 24 -17.27 2.98 -3.49
C ALA A 24 -15.84 2.40 -3.47
N ILE A 25 -15.27 2.17 -2.29
CA ILE A 25 -13.94 1.57 -2.13
C ILE A 25 -13.90 0.14 -2.70
N ILE A 26 -14.91 -0.68 -2.42
CA ILE A 26 -14.99 -2.05 -2.94
C ILE A 26 -15.04 -2.04 -4.47
N ILE A 27 -15.83 -1.15 -5.08
CA ILE A 27 -15.90 -1.00 -6.54
C ILE A 27 -14.55 -0.57 -7.11
N ILE A 28 -13.91 0.45 -6.52
CA ILE A 28 -12.58 0.91 -6.94
C ILE A 28 -11.55 -0.23 -6.88
N TYR A 29 -11.60 -1.03 -5.83
CA TYR A 29 -10.73 -2.19 -5.70
C TYR A 29 -11.01 -3.24 -6.76
N ALA A 30 -12.28 -3.57 -7.00
CA ALA A 30 -12.67 -4.52 -8.03
C ALA A 30 -12.16 -4.08 -9.40
N LEU A 31 -12.27 -2.79 -9.74
CA LEU A 31 -11.69 -2.23 -10.97
C LEU A 31 -10.17 -2.41 -11.01
N SER A 32 -9.47 -2.17 -9.90
CA SER A 32 -8.02 -2.39 -9.80
C SER A 32 -7.64 -3.86 -10.05
N VAL A 33 -8.36 -4.80 -9.42
CA VAL A 33 -8.10 -6.25 -9.51
C VAL A 33 -8.45 -6.81 -10.89
N PHE A 34 -9.63 -6.49 -11.42
CA PHE A 34 -10.17 -7.16 -12.60
C PHE A 34 -9.85 -6.45 -13.92
N ILE A 35 -9.47 -5.17 -13.88
CA ILE A 35 -9.17 -4.41 -15.09
C ILE A 35 -7.70 -4.00 -15.10
N ILE A 36 -7.28 -3.23 -14.10
CA ILE A 36 -5.97 -2.55 -14.17
C ILE A 36 -4.82 -3.53 -13.97
N PHE A 37 -4.94 -4.46 -13.02
CA PHE A 37 -3.91 -5.44 -12.76
C PHE A 37 -3.67 -6.42 -13.93
N PRO A 38 -4.69 -6.98 -14.60
CA PRO A 38 -4.50 -7.76 -15.83
C PRO A 38 -3.82 -6.96 -16.93
N ILE A 39 -4.21 -5.69 -17.12
CA ILE A 39 -3.54 -4.80 -18.09
C ILE A 39 -2.06 -4.63 -17.71
N PHE A 40 -1.75 -4.36 -16.45
CA PHE A 40 -0.38 -4.24 -15.95
C PHE A 40 0.45 -5.50 -16.23
N VAL A 41 -0.09 -6.68 -15.88
CA VAL A 41 0.59 -7.97 -16.07
C VAL A 41 0.80 -8.24 -17.55
N HIS A 42 -0.23 -8.04 -18.38
CA HIS A 42 -0.15 -8.24 -19.82
C HIS A 42 0.91 -7.32 -20.46
N PHE A 43 0.88 -6.03 -20.10
CA PHE A 43 1.81 -5.04 -20.62
C PHE A 43 3.25 -5.34 -20.21
N THR A 44 3.47 -5.76 -18.97
CA THR A 44 4.80 -6.18 -18.48
C THR A 44 5.29 -7.44 -19.20
N LYS A 45 4.41 -8.42 -19.46
CA LYS A 45 4.79 -9.67 -20.14
C LYS A 45 5.16 -9.45 -21.61
N ILE A 46 4.40 -8.64 -22.33
CA ILE A 46 4.68 -8.34 -23.76
C ILE A 46 6.04 -7.65 -23.92
N ASN A 47 6.40 -6.77 -22.98
CA ASN A 47 7.64 -6.00 -23.09
C ASN A 47 8.85 -6.70 -22.46
N ARG A 48 8.66 -7.87 -21.83
CA ARG A 48 9.68 -8.56 -21.05
C ARG A 48 11.00 -8.76 -21.80
N GLU A 49 10.98 -9.29 -23.02
CA GLU A 49 12.20 -9.56 -23.79
C GLU A 49 12.98 -8.28 -24.11
N LYS A 50 12.26 -7.18 -24.37
CA LYS A 50 12.87 -5.86 -24.63
C LYS A 50 13.38 -5.22 -23.35
N ASP A 51 12.65 -5.40 -22.25
CA ASP A 51 13.01 -4.86 -20.95
C ASP A 51 14.21 -5.58 -20.35
N GLU A 52 14.41 -6.88 -20.61
CA GLU A 52 15.56 -7.67 -20.15
C GLU A 52 16.90 -7.11 -20.65
N GLN A 53 16.90 -6.44 -21.80
CA GLN A 53 18.08 -5.76 -22.36
C GLN A 53 18.26 -4.34 -21.78
N SER A 54 17.26 -3.84 -21.06
CA SER A 54 17.29 -2.52 -20.43
C SER A 54 18.04 -2.57 -19.12
N SER A 55 18.85 -1.55 -18.88
CA SER A 55 19.61 -1.42 -17.65
C SER A 55 18.77 -1.21 -16.38
N ILE A 56 17.48 -0.91 -16.54
CA ILE A 56 16.52 -0.75 -15.44
C ILE A 56 15.67 -2.00 -15.20
N TYR A 57 15.89 -3.10 -15.94
CA TYR A 57 15.13 -4.35 -15.82
C TYR A 57 15.04 -4.82 -14.37
N ALA A 58 16.14 -4.76 -13.64
CA ALA A 58 16.20 -5.25 -12.27
C ALA A 58 15.19 -4.50 -11.36
N ILE A 59 15.00 -3.20 -11.59
CA ILE A 59 14.01 -2.37 -10.88
C ILE A 59 12.59 -2.76 -11.31
N THR A 60 12.30 -2.74 -12.61
CA THR A 60 10.94 -3.00 -13.12
C THR A 60 10.47 -4.41 -12.84
N HIS A 61 11.36 -5.40 -12.93
CA HIS A 61 11.09 -6.79 -12.58
C HIS A 61 10.82 -6.98 -11.09
N HIS A 62 11.60 -6.31 -10.22
CA HIS A 62 11.34 -6.31 -8.78
C HIS A 62 9.97 -5.70 -8.47
N LEU A 63 9.67 -4.52 -9.03
CA LEU A 63 8.38 -3.86 -8.89
C LEU A 63 7.22 -4.74 -9.37
N TYR A 64 7.37 -5.42 -10.51
CA TYR A 64 6.37 -6.37 -11.03
C TYR A 64 6.12 -7.52 -10.05
N LYS A 65 7.17 -8.21 -9.59
CA LYS A 65 7.03 -9.34 -8.65
C LYS A 65 6.32 -8.93 -7.37
N ILE A 66 6.74 -7.80 -6.79
CA ILE A 66 6.14 -7.27 -5.56
C ILE A 66 4.66 -6.92 -5.76
N THR A 67 4.31 -6.30 -6.89
CA THR A 67 2.93 -5.92 -7.20
C THR A 67 2.03 -7.14 -7.38
N VAL A 68 2.54 -8.21 -8.01
CA VAL A 68 1.79 -9.47 -8.15
C VAL A 68 1.54 -10.11 -6.79
N VAL A 69 2.56 -10.19 -5.93
CA VAL A 69 2.43 -10.75 -4.58
C VAL A 69 1.47 -9.92 -3.73
N SER A 70 1.58 -8.58 -3.74
CA SER A 70 0.67 -7.73 -2.98
C SER A 70 -0.78 -7.90 -3.45
N GLN A 71 -1.00 -7.93 -4.76
CA GLN A 71 -2.36 -8.04 -5.30
C GLN A 71 -3.00 -9.38 -4.94
N PHE A 72 -2.23 -10.47 -5.03
CA PHE A 72 -2.69 -11.80 -4.63
C PHE A 72 -3.08 -11.82 -3.14
N THR A 73 -2.22 -11.31 -2.26
CA THR A 73 -2.49 -11.30 -0.81
C THR A 73 -3.73 -10.47 -0.47
N ILE A 74 -3.88 -9.26 -1.04
CA ILE A 74 -5.07 -8.43 -0.79
C ILE A 74 -6.35 -9.13 -1.28
N THR A 75 -6.29 -9.80 -2.45
CA THR A 75 -7.45 -10.52 -3.00
C THR A 75 -7.84 -11.68 -2.11
N LEU A 76 -6.85 -12.44 -1.62
CA LEU A 76 -7.07 -13.54 -0.68
C LEU A 76 -7.73 -13.05 0.63
N THR A 77 -7.26 -11.93 1.17
CA THR A 77 -7.87 -11.30 2.36
C THR A 77 -9.30 -10.85 2.09
N ALA A 78 -9.57 -10.21 0.94
CA ALA A 78 -10.91 -9.75 0.61
C ALA A 78 -11.91 -10.91 0.50
N VAL A 79 -11.53 -12.00 -0.17
CA VAL A 79 -12.38 -13.19 -0.31
C VAL A 79 -12.64 -13.85 1.04
N SER A 80 -11.62 -13.98 1.89
CA SER A 80 -11.79 -14.61 3.21
C SER A 80 -12.68 -13.76 4.13
N VAL A 81 -12.59 -12.42 4.07
CA VAL A 81 -13.50 -11.51 4.78
C VAL A 81 -14.95 -11.70 4.32
N ILE A 82 -15.19 -11.79 3.01
CA ILE A 82 -16.55 -12.01 2.45
C ILE A 82 -17.12 -13.34 2.95
N ILE A 83 -16.33 -14.40 2.97
CA ILE A 83 -16.75 -15.72 3.48
C ILE A 83 -17.13 -15.61 4.96
N VAL A 84 -16.28 -15.01 5.80
CA VAL A 84 -16.59 -14.81 7.22
C VAL A 84 -17.90 -14.05 7.35
N MET A 85 -18.04 -12.90 6.68
CA MET A 85 -19.25 -12.06 6.75
C MET A 85 -20.52 -12.80 6.34
N PHE A 86 -20.47 -13.62 5.29
CA PHE A 86 -21.62 -14.37 4.78
C PHE A 86 -22.10 -15.43 5.78
N PHE A 87 -21.18 -16.07 6.51
CA PHE A 87 -21.48 -17.17 7.44
C PHE A 87 -21.50 -16.78 8.93
N LEU A 88 -21.37 -15.48 9.26
CA LEU A 88 -21.40 -14.96 10.64
C LEU A 88 -22.68 -15.37 11.42
N GLY A 89 -23.79 -15.66 10.74
CA GLY A 89 -25.04 -16.08 11.38
C GLY A 89 -25.23 -17.60 11.50
N GLU A 90 -24.36 -18.41 10.88
CA GLU A 90 -24.51 -19.86 10.76
C GLU A 90 -23.36 -20.64 11.42
N PHE A 91 -22.64 -20.01 12.37
CA PHE A 91 -21.49 -20.59 13.06
C PHE A 91 -21.75 -21.99 13.61
N GLU A 92 -22.95 -22.25 14.14
CA GLU A 92 -23.31 -23.53 14.74
C GLU A 92 -23.41 -24.68 13.71
N LYS A 93 -23.66 -24.37 12.42
CA LYS A 93 -23.87 -25.38 11.37
C LYS A 93 -22.64 -25.64 10.51
N ILE A 94 -21.84 -24.60 10.25
CA ILE A 94 -20.73 -24.63 9.26
C ILE A 94 -19.39 -24.26 9.93
N GLY A 95 -19.33 -24.29 11.27
CA GLY A 95 -18.27 -23.72 12.09
C GLY A 95 -16.84 -23.97 11.60
N GLY A 96 -16.51 -25.20 11.18
CA GLY A 96 -15.17 -25.54 10.70
C GLY A 96 -14.66 -24.67 9.54
N ILE A 97 -15.50 -24.39 8.53
CA ILE A 97 -15.13 -23.54 7.38
C ILE A 97 -14.99 -22.08 7.84
N VAL A 98 -15.85 -21.62 8.75
CA VAL A 98 -15.81 -20.25 9.25
C VAL A 98 -14.57 -20.00 10.12
N TYR A 99 -14.19 -20.96 10.98
CA TYR A 99 -12.94 -20.88 11.76
C TYR A 99 -11.71 -20.86 10.87
N LEU A 100 -11.67 -21.69 9.83
CA LEU A 100 -10.58 -21.68 8.85
C LEU A 100 -10.51 -20.34 8.12
N ALA A 101 -11.64 -19.81 7.64
CA ALA A 101 -11.71 -18.51 6.98
C ALA A 101 -11.26 -17.38 7.91
N TYR A 102 -11.71 -17.38 9.17
CA TYR A 102 -11.28 -16.42 10.18
C TYR A 102 -9.77 -16.48 10.44
N PHE A 103 -9.21 -17.69 10.59
CA PHE A 103 -7.77 -17.87 10.73
C PHE A 103 -7.00 -17.32 9.53
N ILE A 104 -7.47 -17.59 8.30
CA ILE A 104 -6.89 -17.05 7.07
C ILE A 104 -6.98 -15.53 7.06
N VAL A 105 -8.10 -14.92 7.46
CA VAL A 105 -8.25 -13.47 7.58
C VAL A 105 -7.17 -12.91 8.50
N VAL A 106 -7.07 -13.41 9.74
CA VAL A 106 -6.08 -12.93 10.73
C VAL A 106 -4.66 -13.08 10.20
N LEU A 107 -4.30 -14.26 9.69
CA LEU A 107 -2.97 -14.52 9.14
C LEU A 107 -2.65 -13.58 7.97
N SER A 108 -3.60 -13.40 7.04
CA SER A 108 -3.42 -12.55 5.87
C SER A 108 -3.28 -11.07 6.25
N ILE A 109 -4.01 -10.59 7.27
CA ILE A 109 -3.87 -9.23 7.81
C ILE A 109 -2.47 -9.03 8.41
N VAL A 110 -1.97 -10.00 9.18
CA VAL A 110 -0.60 -9.94 9.73
C VAL A 110 0.44 -9.88 8.61
N ILE A 111 0.29 -10.72 7.58
CA ILE A 111 1.18 -10.71 6.42
C ILE A 111 1.11 -9.37 5.69
N LEU A 112 -0.08 -8.83 5.44
CA LEU A 112 -0.26 -7.52 4.79
C LEU A 112 0.34 -6.39 5.62
N TYR A 113 0.20 -6.44 6.94
CA TYR A 113 0.81 -5.45 7.84
C TYR A 113 2.34 -5.48 7.74
N ILE A 114 2.95 -6.66 7.86
CA ILE A 114 4.41 -6.84 7.74
C ILE A 114 4.89 -6.39 6.34
N PHE A 115 4.17 -6.79 5.30
CA PHE A 115 4.45 -6.41 3.92
C PHE A 115 4.39 -4.89 3.74
N ASN A 116 3.38 -4.23 4.31
CA ASN A 116 3.23 -2.78 4.23
C ASN A 116 4.35 -2.04 4.97
N GLN A 117 4.80 -2.54 6.11
CA GLN A 117 5.90 -1.91 6.86
C GLN A 117 7.26 -2.07 6.16
N ILE A 118 7.52 -3.23 5.54
CA ILE A 118 8.84 -3.55 4.99
C ILE A 118 8.94 -3.22 3.49
N VAL A 119 7.95 -3.62 2.69
CA VAL A 119 8.08 -3.70 1.23
C VAL A 119 7.55 -2.46 0.53
N VAL A 120 6.42 -1.92 0.98
CA VAL A 120 5.78 -0.73 0.39
C VAL A 120 6.69 0.51 0.35
N PRO A 121 7.45 0.84 1.42
CA PRO A 121 8.32 2.03 1.41
C PRO A 121 9.47 1.88 0.41
N ILE A 122 10.05 0.68 0.30
CA ILE A 122 11.07 0.36 -0.70
C ILE A 122 10.48 0.52 -2.10
N GLN A 123 9.27 0.00 -2.32
CA GLN A 123 8.60 0.12 -3.61
C GLN A 123 8.30 1.59 -3.97
N ASN A 124 7.87 2.41 -3.00
CA ASN A 124 7.64 3.85 -3.22
C ASN A 124 8.93 4.57 -3.64
N LEU A 125 10.02 4.29 -2.91
CA LEU A 125 11.33 4.84 -3.23
C LEU A 125 11.78 4.43 -4.63
N LEU A 126 11.64 3.15 -5.00
CA LEU A 126 12.01 2.67 -6.33
C LEU A 126 11.17 3.30 -7.45
N ILE A 127 9.86 3.45 -7.25
CA ILE A 127 8.98 4.12 -8.23
C ILE A 127 9.40 5.58 -8.40
N PHE A 128 9.69 6.29 -7.31
CA PHE A 128 10.16 7.66 -7.35
C PHE A 128 11.52 7.79 -8.05
N LEU A 129 12.49 6.95 -7.70
CA LEU A 129 13.81 6.95 -8.33
C LEU A 129 13.71 6.64 -9.82
N LEU A 130 12.85 5.70 -10.22
CA LEU A 130 12.61 5.37 -11.62
C LEU A 130 11.98 6.54 -12.38
N ALA A 131 11.00 7.22 -11.79
CA ALA A 131 10.38 8.42 -12.37
C ALA A 131 11.40 9.55 -12.52
N LEU A 132 12.20 9.80 -11.49
CA LEU A 132 13.25 10.81 -11.48
C LEU A 132 14.33 10.51 -12.52
N GLN A 133 14.78 9.25 -12.60
CA GLN A 133 15.72 8.80 -13.62
C GLN A 133 15.18 9.09 -15.03
N ARG A 134 13.93 8.74 -15.30
CA ARG A 134 13.31 8.96 -16.61
C ARG A 134 13.14 10.44 -16.92
N PHE A 135 12.76 11.24 -15.93
CA PHE A 135 12.68 12.69 -16.04
C PHE A 135 14.05 13.29 -16.41
N LEU A 136 15.10 12.91 -15.67
CA LEU A 136 16.46 13.40 -15.92
C LEU A 136 17.00 12.98 -17.29
N LEU A 137 16.81 11.71 -17.69
CA LEU A 137 17.23 11.25 -19.02
C LEU A 137 16.52 12.00 -20.16
N TYR A 138 15.25 12.34 -19.95
CA TYR A 138 14.44 13.03 -20.96
C TYR A 138 14.80 14.52 -21.10
N PHE A 139 14.93 15.24 -19.99
CA PHE A 139 15.21 16.69 -20.00
C PHE A 139 16.72 17.02 -20.00
N TYR A 140 17.57 16.10 -19.55
CA TYR A 140 19.01 16.25 -19.42
C TYR A 140 19.76 15.00 -19.92
N PRO A 141 19.87 14.78 -21.24
CA PRO A 141 20.45 13.57 -21.83
C PRO A 141 21.89 13.26 -21.35
N ASN A 142 22.66 14.29 -21.00
CA ASN A 142 24.03 14.15 -20.49
C ASN A 142 24.11 13.39 -19.14
N SER A 143 22.98 13.16 -18.47
CA SER A 143 22.91 12.48 -17.18
C SER A 143 23.00 10.94 -17.29
N GLU A 144 22.93 10.37 -18.50
CA GLU A 144 22.91 8.92 -18.74
C GLU A 144 24.06 8.15 -18.07
N LYS A 145 25.26 8.73 -18.05
CA LYS A 145 26.47 8.12 -17.47
C LYS A 145 26.37 7.88 -15.95
N TYR A 146 25.48 8.59 -15.26
CA TYR A 146 25.41 8.58 -13.79
C TYR A 146 24.22 7.80 -13.24
N ILE A 147 23.20 7.53 -14.05
CA ILE A 147 21.89 7.09 -13.56
C ILE A 147 21.64 5.58 -13.81
N VAL A 148 22.55 4.88 -14.47
CA VAL A 148 22.38 3.44 -14.77
C VAL A 148 23.12 2.56 -13.74
N PRO A 149 22.43 2.00 -12.73
CA PRO A 149 23.05 1.03 -11.82
C PRO A 149 23.24 -0.31 -12.54
N SER A 150 24.38 -0.97 -12.30
CA SER A 150 24.55 -2.36 -12.74
C SER A 150 23.73 -3.31 -11.86
N GLU A 151 23.36 -4.47 -12.40
CA GLU A 151 22.56 -5.48 -11.67
C GLU A 151 23.18 -5.88 -10.33
N LYS A 152 24.51 -6.05 -10.29
CA LYS A 152 25.25 -6.33 -9.04
C LYS A 152 25.07 -5.21 -8.00
N ARG A 153 25.15 -3.94 -8.42
CA ARG A 153 24.95 -2.80 -7.52
C ARG A 153 23.50 -2.74 -7.05
N PHE A 154 22.53 -2.97 -7.95
CA PHE A 154 21.12 -3.02 -7.60
C PHE A 154 20.85 -4.06 -6.52
N ASN A 155 21.36 -5.28 -6.66
CA ASN A 155 21.17 -6.34 -5.66
C ASN A 155 21.77 -5.97 -4.29
N VAL A 156 22.91 -5.29 -4.25
CA VAL A 156 23.51 -4.79 -2.99
C VAL A 156 22.62 -3.69 -2.39
N ILE A 157 22.17 -2.72 -3.18
CA ILE A 157 21.27 -1.65 -2.74
C ILE A 157 19.99 -2.25 -2.16
N MET A 158 19.38 -3.22 -2.84
CA MET A 158 18.16 -3.88 -2.37
C MET A 158 18.35 -4.58 -1.02
N LYS A 159 19.47 -5.29 -0.83
CA LYS A 159 19.78 -5.93 0.47
C LYS A 159 19.84 -4.89 1.60
N TRP A 160 20.50 -3.75 1.36
CA TRP A 160 20.57 -2.67 2.33
C TRP A 160 19.20 -2.03 2.60
N LEU A 161 18.39 -1.77 1.57
CA LEU A 161 17.05 -1.22 1.72
C LEU A 161 16.14 -2.14 2.54
N TYR A 162 16.19 -3.45 2.31
CA TYR A 162 15.45 -4.42 3.12
C TYR A 162 15.95 -4.47 4.55
N PHE A 163 17.26 -4.49 4.77
CA PHE A 163 17.84 -4.48 6.11
C PHE A 163 17.40 -3.24 6.92
N ILE A 164 17.48 -2.05 6.31
CA ILE A 164 17.04 -0.80 6.93
C ILE A 164 15.54 -0.84 7.23
N SER A 165 14.70 -1.28 6.29
CA SER A 165 13.25 -1.31 6.46
C SER A 165 12.82 -2.30 7.54
N ILE A 166 13.45 -3.47 7.63
CA ILE A 166 13.24 -4.45 8.70
C ILE A 166 13.64 -3.85 10.05
N SER A 167 14.81 -3.22 10.13
CA SER A 167 15.31 -2.61 11.36
C SER A 167 14.38 -1.50 11.85
N ALA A 168 13.92 -0.63 10.94
CA ALA A 168 12.95 0.42 11.23
C ALA A 168 11.59 -0.15 11.68
N SER A 169 11.14 -1.25 11.08
CA SER A 169 9.89 -1.93 11.46
C SER A 169 9.97 -2.51 12.88
N ILE A 170 11.08 -3.16 13.23
CA ILE A 170 11.30 -3.70 14.58
C ILE A 170 11.34 -2.57 15.61
N PHE A 171 12.07 -1.48 15.30
CA PHE A 171 12.13 -0.31 16.18
C PHE A 171 10.75 0.33 16.38
N ASN A 172 9.95 0.46 15.32
CA ASN A 172 8.56 0.97 15.40
C ASN A 172 7.68 0.06 16.27
N PHE A 173 7.82 -1.26 16.14
CA PHE A 173 7.07 -2.22 16.93
C PHE A 173 7.41 -2.11 18.42
N ILE A 174 8.71 -2.09 18.77
CA ILE A 174 9.17 -1.98 20.17
C ILE A 174 8.67 -0.68 20.80
N THR A 175 8.84 0.46 20.11
CA THR A 175 8.42 1.77 20.64
C THR A 175 6.91 1.87 20.84
N LYS A 176 6.10 1.29 19.94
CA LYS A 176 4.64 1.19 20.12
C LYS A 176 4.26 0.30 21.29
N ALA A 177 4.89 -0.87 21.42
CA ALA A 177 4.64 -1.79 22.53
C ALA A 177 4.96 -1.14 23.88
N GLN A 178 6.07 -0.40 23.96
CA GLN A 178 6.46 0.37 25.14
C GLN A 178 5.47 1.49 25.46
N CYS A 179 4.99 2.24 24.45
CA CYS A 179 3.98 3.28 24.63
C CYS A 179 2.66 2.69 25.17
N VAL A 180 2.20 1.55 24.64
CA VAL A 180 1.01 0.83 25.15
C VAL A 180 1.22 0.36 26.59
N TRP A 181 2.38 -0.22 26.90
CA TRP A 181 2.71 -0.66 28.24
C TRP A 181 2.73 0.48 29.26
N SER A 182 3.33 1.62 28.88
CA SER A 182 3.38 2.84 29.69
C SER A 182 1.99 3.39 30.00
N TYR A 183 1.11 3.39 28.98
CA TYR A 183 -0.29 3.80 29.13
C TYR A 183 -1.06 2.88 30.09
N LEU A 184 -0.93 1.56 29.94
CA LEU A 184 -1.57 0.58 30.84
C LEU A 184 -1.02 0.65 32.27
N SER A 185 0.25 1.00 32.43
CA SER A 185 0.91 1.12 33.75
C SER A 185 0.67 2.49 34.42
N ALA A 186 -0.15 3.36 33.83
CA ALA A 186 -0.36 4.75 34.27
C ALA A 186 0.94 5.53 34.54
N SER A 187 2.01 5.22 33.78
CA SER A 187 3.31 5.86 33.96
C SER A 187 3.47 7.07 33.05
N GLU A 188 3.97 8.20 33.56
CA GLU A 188 4.10 9.49 32.83
C GLU A 188 5.25 9.54 31.79
N ASN A 189 5.72 8.39 31.28
CA ASN A 189 6.81 8.35 30.30
C ASN A 189 6.30 8.70 28.88
N ILE A 190 5.93 9.96 28.68
CA ILE A 190 5.37 10.52 27.43
C ILE A 190 6.42 10.56 26.29
N SER A 191 7.71 10.63 26.62
CA SER A 191 8.81 10.76 25.65
C SER A 191 8.93 9.58 24.67
N GLN A 192 8.47 8.39 25.05
CA GLN A 192 8.55 7.18 24.23
C GLN A 192 7.55 7.18 23.06
N CYS A 193 6.37 7.79 23.25
CA CYS A 193 5.36 7.88 22.20
C CYS A 193 5.81 8.86 21.08
N SER A 194 6.66 9.85 21.39
CA SER A 194 7.21 10.79 20.40
C SER A 194 8.09 10.12 19.32
N TYR A 195 8.84 9.06 19.66
CA TYR A 195 9.66 8.34 18.68
C TYR A 195 8.82 7.58 17.63
N SER A 196 7.66 7.05 18.04
CA SER A 196 6.73 6.40 17.11
C SER A 196 6.17 7.39 16.08
N ILE A 197 5.99 8.67 16.47
CA ILE A 197 5.54 9.73 15.57
C ILE A 197 6.59 10.00 14.48
N ILE A 198 7.88 10.10 14.84
CA ILE A 198 8.96 10.37 13.87
C ILE A 198 9.02 9.27 12.81
N VAL A 199 8.98 8.00 13.22
CA VAL A 199 9.00 6.87 12.30
C VAL A 199 7.77 6.90 11.38
N THR A 200 6.61 7.24 11.92
CA THR A 200 5.37 7.39 11.14
C THR A 200 5.47 8.52 10.10
N VAL A 201 6.08 9.66 10.45
CA VAL A 201 6.32 10.77 9.53
C VAL A 201 7.22 10.35 8.36
N ILE A 202 8.25 9.52 8.62
CA ILE A 202 9.11 8.98 7.55
C ILE A 202 8.31 8.12 6.59
N TYR A 203 7.46 7.20 7.09
CA TYR A 203 6.60 6.38 6.23
C TYR A 203 5.64 7.22 5.38
N ILE A 204 4.97 8.21 5.98
CA ILE A 204 4.10 9.14 5.26
C ILE A 204 4.90 9.89 4.17
N THR A 205 6.11 10.34 4.48
CA THR A 205 6.98 11.02 3.51
C THR A 205 7.30 10.11 2.32
N LEU A 206 7.60 8.83 2.57
CA LEU A 206 7.84 7.85 1.51
C LEU A 206 6.59 7.57 0.67
N ASP A 207 5.40 7.57 1.27
CA ASP A 207 4.14 7.47 0.51
C ASP A 207 3.90 8.69 -0.38
N LEU A 208 4.21 9.91 0.11
CA LEU A 208 4.11 11.14 -0.67
C LEU A 208 5.04 11.14 -1.89
N LEU A 209 6.17 10.43 -1.85
CA LEU A 209 7.06 10.27 -3.03
C LEU A 209 6.34 9.64 -4.24
N VAL A 210 5.32 8.81 -4.03
CA VAL A 210 4.51 8.24 -5.12
C VAL A 210 3.73 9.34 -5.84
N ILE A 211 3.22 10.33 -5.09
CA ILE A 211 2.54 11.49 -5.67
C ILE A 211 3.52 12.31 -6.50
N PHE A 212 4.71 12.58 -5.97
CA PHE A 212 5.77 13.27 -6.73
C PHE A 212 6.19 12.51 -7.99
N SER A 213 6.27 11.17 -7.92
CA SER A 213 6.58 10.34 -9.10
C SER A 213 5.53 10.51 -10.21
N SER A 214 4.26 10.61 -9.83
CA SER A 214 3.14 10.88 -10.75
C SER A 214 3.32 12.21 -11.49
N ILE A 215 3.75 13.26 -10.77
CA ILE A 215 4.02 14.58 -11.36
C ILE A 215 5.12 14.48 -12.41
N PHE A 216 6.24 13.81 -12.11
CA PHE A 216 7.33 13.62 -13.08
C PHE A 216 6.85 12.89 -14.34
N TYR A 217 6.04 11.84 -14.20
CA TYR A 217 5.48 11.13 -15.34
C TYR A 217 4.52 11.99 -16.17
N ILE A 218 3.66 12.78 -15.53
CA ILE A 218 2.78 13.75 -16.23
C ILE A 218 3.61 14.77 -17.01
N CYS A 219 4.66 15.33 -16.40
CA CYS A 219 5.57 16.26 -17.06
C CYS A 219 6.20 15.65 -18.32
N ILE A 220 6.69 14.41 -18.24
CA ILE A 220 7.27 13.70 -19.39
C ILE A 220 6.19 13.50 -20.47
N LEU A 221 4.98 13.09 -20.11
CA LEU A 221 3.89 12.86 -21.07
C LEU A 221 3.47 14.13 -21.81
N ILE A 222 3.37 15.28 -21.12
CA ILE A 222 3.05 16.56 -21.75
C ILE A 222 4.14 16.94 -22.77
N SER A 223 5.40 16.83 -22.39
CA SER A 223 6.53 17.13 -23.29
C SER A 223 6.58 16.18 -24.49
N VAL A 224 6.34 14.88 -24.28
CA VAL A 224 6.26 13.89 -25.36
C VAL A 224 5.13 14.24 -26.32
N ARG A 225 3.91 14.55 -25.84
CA ARG A 225 2.78 14.93 -26.70
C ARG A 225 3.09 16.15 -27.55
N LYS A 226 3.76 17.16 -26.98
CA LYS A 226 4.19 18.36 -27.70
C LYS A 226 5.13 18.03 -28.87
N ILE A 227 6.11 17.14 -28.66
CA ILE A 227 7.07 16.73 -29.71
C ILE A 227 6.44 15.77 -30.74
N THR A 228 5.57 14.86 -30.31
CA THR A 228 4.95 13.87 -31.20
C THR A 228 3.97 14.52 -32.20
N SER A 229 3.39 15.68 -31.84
CA SER A 229 2.58 16.48 -32.77
C SER A 229 3.38 17.05 -33.96
N MET A 230 4.72 17.10 -33.86
CA MET A 230 5.62 17.61 -34.90
C MET A 230 6.50 16.55 -35.57
N ALA A 231 6.57 15.32 -35.04
CA ALA A 231 7.44 14.25 -35.54
C ALA A 231 6.77 12.86 -35.43
N SER A 232 6.02 12.49 -36.48
CA SER A 232 4.99 11.43 -36.43
C SER A 232 5.50 9.97 -36.56
N GLU A 233 6.72 9.71 -37.06
CA GLU A 233 7.05 8.33 -37.49
C GLU A 233 8.27 7.70 -36.82
N PHE A 234 9.30 8.47 -36.46
CA PHE A 234 10.57 7.92 -35.94
C PHE A 234 10.57 7.57 -34.44
N MET A 235 9.58 8.06 -33.68
CA MET A 235 9.51 7.92 -32.21
C MET A 235 8.63 6.74 -31.74
N LYS A 236 8.04 5.96 -32.65
CA LYS A 236 7.03 4.92 -32.35
C LYS A 236 7.60 3.61 -31.77
N THR A 237 8.91 3.39 -31.79
CA THR A 237 9.54 2.07 -31.55
C THR A 237 10.41 1.94 -30.29
N ARG A 238 10.51 2.96 -29.42
CA ARG A 238 11.45 2.89 -28.28
C ARG A 238 10.90 2.12 -27.05
N PRO A 239 11.69 1.20 -26.46
CA PRO A 239 11.35 0.51 -25.20
C PRO A 239 11.09 1.47 -24.03
N GLU A 240 11.63 2.69 -24.11
CA GLU A 240 11.43 3.76 -23.14
C GLU A 240 9.95 4.14 -22.95
N LYS A 241 9.14 4.12 -24.02
CA LYS A 241 7.70 4.43 -23.94
C LYS A 241 6.93 3.31 -23.27
N ALA A 242 7.29 2.06 -23.54
CA ALA A 242 6.66 0.90 -22.91
C ALA A 242 6.87 0.96 -21.39
N ILE A 243 8.12 1.09 -20.96
CA ILE A 243 8.45 1.19 -19.53
C ILE A 243 7.70 2.37 -18.88
N LEU A 244 7.58 3.51 -19.57
CA LEU A 244 6.82 4.66 -19.07
C LEU A 244 5.34 4.31 -18.82
N TYR A 245 4.66 3.69 -19.78
CA TYR A 245 3.27 3.27 -19.61
C TYR A 245 3.11 2.18 -18.54
N GLN A 246 4.04 1.22 -18.48
CA GLN A 246 4.04 0.20 -17.44
C GLN A 246 4.15 0.80 -16.04
N THR A 247 5.07 1.74 -15.81
CA THR A 247 5.21 2.41 -14.52
C THR A 247 4.02 3.31 -14.21
N LEU A 248 3.41 3.95 -15.22
CA LEU A 248 2.20 4.73 -15.03
C LEU A 248 1.03 3.85 -14.57
N VAL A 249 0.82 2.69 -15.20
CA VAL A 249 -0.20 1.74 -14.78
C VAL A 249 0.09 1.25 -13.36
N LEU A 250 1.36 0.98 -13.03
CA LEU A 250 1.78 0.61 -11.66
C LEU A 250 1.43 1.69 -10.63
N ILE A 251 1.67 2.97 -10.93
CA ILE A 251 1.30 4.10 -10.08
C ILE A 251 -0.21 4.14 -9.87
N ILE A 252 -1.01 3.92 -10.92
CA ILE A 252 -2.48 3.87 -10.82
C ILE A 252 -2.92 2.72 -9.90
N VAL A 253 -2.41 1.50 -10.11
CA VAL A 253 -2.71 0.34 -9.24
C VAL A 253 -2.43 0.70 -7.79
N LYS A 254 -1.29 1.34 -7.53
CA LYS A 254 -0.87 1.69 -6.18
C LYS A 254 -1.76 2.76 -5.54
N LEU A 255 -2.08 3.84 -6.25
CA LEU A 255 -2.97 4.90 -5.76
C LEU A 255 -4.38 4.36 -5.45
N LEU A 256 -4.89 3.41 -6.23
CA LEU A 256 -6.20 2.78 -5.98
C LEU A 256 -6.16 1.79 -4.80
N SER A 257 -4.98 1.27 -4.46
CA SER A 257 -4.80 0.36 -3.32
C SER A 257 -4.74 1.07 -1.96
N VAL A 258 -4.33 2.34 -1.90
CA VAL A 258 -4.16 3.10 -0.65
C VAL A 258 -5.46 3.25 0.16
N PRO A 259 -6.61 3.64 -0.43
CA PRO A 259 -7.87 3.78 0.31
C PRO A 259 -8.33 2.50 1.01
N LEU A 260 -8.05 1.33 0.43
CA LEU A 260 -8.40 0.03 1.02
C LEU A 260 -7.60 -0.27 2.27
N VAL A 261 -6.29 0.00 2.24
CA VAL A 261 -5.42 -0.21 3.40
C VAL A 261 -5.85 0.71 4.54
N ILE A 262 -6.18 1.97 4.23
CA ILE A 262 -6.71 2.92 5.21
C ILE A 262 -8.05 2.43 5.78
N MET A 263 -8.96 1.95 4.93
CA MET A 263 -10.26 1.41 5.37
C MET A 263 -10.10 0.19 6.29
N VAL A 264 -9.29 -0.79 5.90
CA VAL A 264 -9.00 -1.98 6.73
C VAL A 264 -8.39 -1.56 8.07
N PHE A 265 -7.47 -0.59 8.05
CA PHE A 265 -6.88 -0.05 9.27
C PHE A 265 -7.93 0.60 10.18
N ILE A 266 -8.78 1.49 9.65
CA ILE A 266 -9.87 2.14 10.41
C ILE A 266 -10.83 1.09 10.99
N PHE A 267 -11.21 0.08 10.20
CA PHE A 267 -12.10 -0.98 10.65
C PHE A 267 -11.50 -1.77 11.83
N ILE A 268 -10.21 -2.09 11.76
CA ILE A 268 -9.49 -2.79 12.84
C ILE A 268 -9.38 -1.90 14.08
N THR A 269 -9.02 -0.62 13.95
CA THR A 269 -8.83 0.28 15.09
C THR A 269 -10.15 0.58 15.80
N VAL A 270 -11.21 0.85 15.03
CA VAL A 270 -12.56 1.10 15.60
C VAL A 270 -13.12 -0.18 16.23
N GLY A 271 -12.90 -1.34 15.61
CA GLY A 271 -13.25 -2.63 16.19
C GLY A 271 -12.51 -2.88 17.50
N PHE A 272 -11.21 -2.59 17.57
CA PHE A 272 -10.39 -2.78 18.78
C PHE A 272 -10.77 -1.83 19.93
N GLU A 273 -11.07 -0.56 19.64
CA GLU A 273 -11.55 0.40 20.65
C GLU A 273 -12.90 -0.02 21.25
N GLN A 274 -13.81 -0.58 20.44
CA GLN A 274 -15.07 -1.14 20.95
C GLN A 274 -14.83 -2.33 21.88
N THR A 275 -13.86 -3.20 21.58
CA THR A 275 -13.49 -4.34 22.44
C THR A 275 -12.75 -3.94 23.72
N LEU A 276 -11.97 -2.86 23.69
CA LEU A 276 -11.29 -2.32 24.87
C LEU A 276 -12.24 -1.54 25.80
N THR A 277 -13.26 -0.89 25.23
CA THR A 277 -14.27 -0.13 25.99
C THR A 277 -15.38 -1.02 26.56
N THR A 278 -15.55 -2.24 26.06
CA THR A 278 -16.30 -3.27 26.81
C THR A 278 -15.54 -3.64 28.07
N ASN A 279 -16.14 -3.33 29.23
CA ASN A 279 -15.58 -3.47 30.59
C ASN A 279 -14.88 -4.82 30.90
N THR A 280 -15.11 -5.86 30.10
CA THR A 280 -14.55 -7.20 30.27
C THR A 280 -13.02 -7.27 30.22
N VAL A 281 -12.33 -6.43 29.43
CA VAL A 281 -10.86 -6.46 29.37
C VAL A 281 -10.23 -5.73 30.56
N LEU A 282 -10.83 -4.62 30.97
CA LEU A 282 -10.42 -3.86 32.15
C LEU A 282 -10.68 -4.62 33.46
N ASP A 283 -11.78 -5.38 33.52
CA ASP A 283 -12.11 -6.25 34.66
C ASP A 283 -11.23 -7.50 34.71
N ALA A 284 -10.88 -8.10 33.56
CA ALA A 284 -9.96 -9.24 33.51
C ALA A 284 -8.53 -8.87 33.97
N VAL A 285 -8.06 -7.67 33.64
CA VAL A 285 -6.74 -7.17 34.09
C VAL A 285 -6.77 -6.78 35.57
N ARG A 286 -7.88 -6.22 36.07
CA ARG A 286 -8.07 -5.94 37.51
C ARG A 286 -8.20 -7.20 38.36
N CYS A 287 -8.62 -8.33 37.80
CA CYS A 287 -8.68 -9.61 38.53
C CYS A 287 -7.34 -10.33 38.65
N VAL A 288 -6.29 -9.87 37.93
CA VAL A 288 -4.96 -10.50 37.94
C VAL A 288 -3.91 -9.64 38.67
N ALA A 289 -4.22 -8.37 38.96
CA ALA A 289 -3.42 -7.48 39.82
C ALA A 289 -3.94 -7.48 41.26
#